data_AF-A0A5K1BA93-F1
#
_entry.id   AF-A0A5K1BA93-F1
#
_cell.length_a   1.000
_cell.length_b   1.000
_cell.length_c   1.000
_cell.angle_alpha   90.00
_cell.angle_beta   90.00
_cell.angle_gamma   90.00
#
_symmetry.space_group_name_H-M   'P 1'
#
loop_
_entity.id
_entity.type
_entity.pdbx_description
1 polymer ?
#
loop_
_entity_poly.entity_id
_entity_poly.type
_entity_poly.pdbx_seq_one_letter_code
_entity_poly.pdbx_strand_id
1 'polypeptide(L)' 'VDLVGGYYDAGDHVKFGLPMAFTVTMLSWSVIEYGDLLEEMGELTHALEAIKWGTDYFIKAHTDPNVFWGE' A
#
# COMPACT_ATOMS: atom_id res chain seq x y z
N VAL A 1 -17.68 6.20 7.09
CA VAL A 1 -16.72 5.24 6.52
C VAL A 1 -15.57 5.10 7.50
N ASP A 2 -15.06 3.89 7.72
CA ASP A 2 -13.82 3.70 8.49
C ASP A 2 -12.64 3.81 7.52
N LEU A 3 -11.82 4.86 7.67
CA LEU A 3 -10.65 5.12 6.82
C LEU A 3 -9.34 5.05 7.61
N VAL A 4 -9.33 4.38 8.77
CA VAL A 4 -8.10 4.11 9.53
C VAL A 4 -7.22 3.09 8.80
N GLY A 5 -5.92 3.35 8.75
CA GLY A 5 -4.91 2.56 8.04
C GLY A 5 -4.17 3.39 7.00
N GLY A 6 -3.39 2.72 6.13
CA GLY A 6 -2.60 3.39 5.08
C GLY A 6 -1.38 4.14 5.63
N TYR A 7 -0.71 4.87 4.76
CA TYR A 7 0.53 5.59 5.08
C TYR A 7 0.34 7.10 5.08
N TYR A 8 1.08 7.79 5.93
CA TYR A 8 1.35 9.21 5.74
C TYR A 8 2.33 9.38 4.57
N ASP A 9 2.14 10.44 3.79
CA ASP A 9 2.82 10.60 2.51
C ASP A 9 4.32 10.91 2.65
N ALA A 10 4.66 11.87 3.50
CA ALA A 10 6.03 12.33 3.66
C ALA A 10 6.38 12.61 5.13
N GLY A 11 6.82 13.83 5.45
CA GLY A 11 7.10 14.29 6.81
C GLY A 11 5.89 14.89 7.54
N ASP A 12 4.74 14.90 6.87
CA ASP A 12 3.46 15.35 7.38
C ASP A 12 2.57 14.16 7.77
N HIS A 13 1.27 14.41 7.94
CA HIS A 13 0.30 13.40 8.37
C HIS A 13 -0.90 13.30 7.41
N VAL A 14 -0.80 13.84 6.20
CA VAL A 14 -1.85 13.69 5.19
C VAL A 14 -1.65 12.37 4.45
N LYS A 15 -2.76 11.78 4.02
CA LYS A 15 -2.80 10.54 3.25
C LYS A 15 -3.15 10.84 1.79
N PHE A 16 -2.17 11.27 1.02
CA PHE A 16 -2.37 11.51 -0.40
C PHE A 16 -2.52 10.17 -1.15
N GLY A 17 -3.72 9.90 -1.68
CA GLY A 17 -4.04 8.60 -2.29
C GLY A 17 -3.20 8.26 -3.52
N LEU A 18 -2.87 9.25 -4.35
CA LEU A 18 -2.08 9.04 -5.58
C LEU A 18 -0.65 8.54 -5.30
N PRO A 19 0.20 9.25 -4.51
CA PRO A 19 1.55 8.76 -4.21
C PRO A 19 1.54 7.48 -3.37
N MET A 20 0.55 7.26 -2.50
CA MET A 20 0.38 5.98 -1.80
C MET A 20 0.11 4.83 -2.78
N ALA A 21 -0.80 5.02 -3.75
CA ALA A 21 -1.12 4.00 -4.75
C ALA A 21 0.09 3.66 -5.64
N PHE A 22 0.86 4.68 -6.04
CA PHE A 22 2.12 4.49 -6.75
C PHE A 22 3.12 3.66 -5.93
N THR A 23 3.30 4.00 -4.65
CA THR A 23 4.24 3.30 -3.75
C THR A 23 3.87 1.83 -3.58
N VAL A 24 2.60 1.53 -3.32
CA VAL A 24 2.11 0.14 -3.19
C VAL A 24 2.28 -0.65 -4.50
N THR A 25 2.06 0.02 -5.65
CA THR A 25 2.30 -0.59 -6.97
C THR A 25 3.76 -0.97 -7.16
N MET A 26 4.68 -0.05 -6.85
CA MET A 26 6.12 -0.30 -6.99
C MET A 26 6.61 -1.39 -6.03
N LEU A 27 6.15 -1.40 -4.78
CA LEU A 27 6.47 -2.48 -3.83
C LEU A 27 5.97 -3.84 -4.33
N SER A 28 4.74 -3.88 -4.86
CA SER A 28 4.17 -5.11 -5.41
C SER A 28 4.95 -5.61 -6.62
N TRP A 29 5.37 -4.70 -7.51
CA TRP A 29 6.23 -5.06 -8.64
C TRP A 29 7.59 -5.57 -8.16
N SER A 30 8.23 -4.92 -7.19
CA SER A 30 9.48 -5.41 -6.62
C SER A 30 9.37 -6.81 -6.03
N VAL A 31 8.26 -7.16 -5.39
CA VAL A 31 8.00 -8.54 -4.91
C VAL A 31 7.83 -9.52 -6.06
N ILE A 32 7.16 -9.13 -7.15
CA ILE A 32 7.02 -9.98 -8.35
C ILE A 32 8.38 -10.24 -9.00
N GLU A 33 9.22 -9.21 -9.12
CA GLU A 33 10.50 -9.29 -9.84
C GLU A 33 11.60 -9.96 -9.00
N TYR A 34 11.62 -9.69 -7.69
CA TYR A 34 12.73 -10.04 -6.80
C TYR A 34 12.30 -10.87 -5.57
N GLY A 35 11.14 -11.53 -5.63
CA GLY A 35 10.58 -12.30 -4.51
C GLY A 35 11.54 -13.31 -3.89
N ASP A 36 12.24 -14.09 -4.72
CA ASP A 36 13.21 -15.09 -4.26
C ASP A 36 14.40 -14.45 -3.50
N LEU A 37 14.89 -13.31 -3.96
CA LEU A 37 15.96 -12.56 -3.28
C LEU A 37 15.46 -11.98 -1.96
N LEU A 38 14.24 -11.46 -1.93
CA LEU A 38 13.61 -10.96 -0.70
C LEU A 38 13.40 -12.10 0.30
N GLU A 39 13.08 -13.31 -0.16
CA GLU A 39 12.96 -14.49 0.69
C GLU A 39 14.33 -14.91 1.26
N GLU A 40 15.37 -14.98 0.42
CA GLU A 40 16.74 -15.29 0.85
C GLU A 40 17.26 -14.28 1.90
N MET A 41 16.90 -13.00 1.75
CA MET A 41 17.24 -11.94 2.71
C MET A 41 16.32 -11.89 3.94
N GLY A 42 15.23 -12.66 3.97
CA GLY A 42 14.24 -12.66 5.05
C GLY A 42 13.27 -11.48 5.06
N GLU A 43 13.23 -10.67 3.99
CA GLU A 43 12.43 -9.45 3.87
C GLU A 43 11.08 -9.65 3.15
N LEU A 44 10.86 -10.81 2.53
CA LEU A 44 9.64 -11.06 1.77
C LEU A 44 8.36 -10.86 2.62
N THR A 45 8.37 -11.34 3.86
CA THR A 45 7.20 -11.19 4.75
C THR A 45 6.93 -9.71 5.05
N HIS A 46 7.95 -8.91 5.35
CA HIS A 46 7.80 -7.48 5.61
C HIS A 46 7.30 -6.71 4.37
N ALA A 47 7.80 -7.06 3.18
CA ALA A 47 7.32 -6.47 1.94
C ALA A 47 5.83 -6.77 1.70
N LEU A 48 5.40 -8.03 1.93
CA LEU A 48 4.00 -8.43 1.81
C LEU A 48 3.11 -7.76 2.86
N GLU A 49 3.58 -7.60 4.09
CA GLU A 49 2.87 -6.86 5.15
C GLU A 49 2.70 -5.38 4.79
N ALA A 50 3.72 -4.74 4.22
CA ALA A 50 3.64 -3.35 3.78
C ALA A 50 2.64 -3.15 2.62
N ILE A 51 2.66 -4.05 1.62
CA ILE A 51 1.68 -4.06 0.53
C ILE A 51 0.28 -4.28 1.10
N LYS A 52 0.12 -5.22 2.03
CA LYS A 52 -1.16 -5.49 2.68
C LYS A 52 -1.70 -4.27 3.42
N TRP A 53 -0.86 -3.55 4.16
CA TRP A 53 -1.27 -2.36 4.91
C TRP A 53 -1.83 -1.26 3.99
N GLY A 54 -1.18 -1.03 2.84
CA GLY A 54 -1.65 -0.07 1.84
C GLY A 54 -2.93 -0.54 1.12
N THR A 55 -2.99 -1.81 0.72
CA THR A 55 -4.14 -2.36 -0.02
C THR A 55 -5.39 -2.52 0.85
N ASP A 56 -5.25 -2.88 2.14
CA ASP A 56 -6.35 -2.89 3.10
C ASP A 56 -6.98 -1.50 3.23
N TYR A 57 -6.16 -0.43 3.19
CA TYR A 57 -6.67 0.93 3.15
C TYR A 57 -7.41 1.25 1.85
N PHE A 58 -6.91 0.85 0.68
CA PHE A 58 -7.62 1.07 -0.58
C PHE A 58 -8.97 0.35 -0.64
N ILE A 59 -9.08 -0.84 -0.06
CA ILE A 59 -10.36 -1.55 0.08
C ILE A 59 -11.34 -0.74 0.93
N LYS A 60 -10.88 -0.16 2.05
CA LYS A 60 -11.71 0.72 2.87
C LYS A 60 -12.09 2.02 2.15
N ALA A 61 -11.21 2.55 1.31
CA ALA A 61 -11.40 3.79 0.56
C ALA A 61 -12.28 3.62 -0.70
N HIS A 62 -12.53 2.40 -1.17
CA HIS A 62 -13.43 2.11 -2.29
C HIS A 62 -14.78 1.60 -1.77
N THR A 63 -15.69 2.53 -1.45
CA THR A 63 -16.92 2.18 -0.70
C THR A 63 -18.08 1.75 -1.58
N ASP A 64 -18.02 2.07 -2.87
CA ASP A 64 -18.98 1.71 -3.90
C ASP A 64 -18.26 1.59 -5.25
N PRO A 65 -18.83 0.90 -6.27
CA PRO A 65 -18.14 0.63 -7.54
C PRO A 65 -17.47 1.84 -8.20
N ASN A 66 -18.07 3.03 -8.08
CA ASN A 66 -17.59 4.27 -8.68
C ASN A 66 -17.27 5.36 -7.64
N VAL A 67 -17.03 5.00 -6.37
CA VAL A 67 -16.71 5.95 -5.29
C VAL A 67 -15.37 5.57 -4.68
N PHE A 68 -14.44 6.52 -4.63
CA PHE A 68 -13.12 6.34 -4.03
C PHE A 68 -12.71 7.57 -3.22
N TRP A 69 -12.24 7.34 -1.99
CA TRP A 69 -11.69 8.38 -1.11
C TRP A 69 -10.20 8.58 -1.40
N GLY A 70 -9.87 9.63 -2.16
CA GLY A 70 -8.50 9.93 -2.62
C GLY A 70 -7.65 10.75 -1.66
N GLU A 71 -8.26 11.40 -0.66
CA GLU A 71 -7.64 12.18 0.41
C GLU A 71 -8.62 12.27 1.60
#